data_AF-A0A9P8JH00-F1
#
_entry.id   AF-A0A9P8JH00-F1
#
_cell.length_a   1.000
_cell.length_b   1.000
_cell.length_c   1.000
_cell.angle_alpha   90.00
_cell.angle_beta   90.00
_cell.angle_gamma   90.00
#
_symmetry.space_group_name_H-M   'P 1'
#
loop_
_entity.id
_entity.type
_entity.pdbx_description
1 polymer ?
#
loop_
_entity_poly.entity_id
_entity_poly.type
_entity_poly.pdbx_seq_one_letter_code
_entity_poly.pdbx_strand_id
1 'polypeptide(L)'
;MATSSGDLQLAAAAAGFTLGFGTLTVWRAVKQTRQNKSPHRSAFVYMIWGEILANLLIGILGWLFLNGVLQADPVVLFFILFCYVFEVQLLLQIIINRIAIIVERRVMA
;
A
#
# COMPACT_ATOMS: atom_id res chain seq x y z
N MET A 1 -23.14 19.46 2.33
CA MET A 1 -21.88 20.25 2.41
C MET A 1 -21.24 20.18 1.04
N ALA A 2 -21.25 21.28 0.30
CA ALA A 2 -20.62 21.34 -1.02
C ALA A 2 -19.09 21.39 -0.82
N THR A 3 -18.38 20.34 -1.22
CA THR A 3 -16.92 20.32 -1.28
C THR A 3 -16.48 21.49 -2.15
N SER A 4 -15.72 22.43 -1.59
CA SER A 4 -15.25 23.56 -2.38
C SER A 4 -14.26 23.04 -3.44
N SER A 5 -14.21 23.66 -4.61
CA SER A 5 -13.27 23.25 -5.66
C SER A 5 -11.81 23.20 -5.20
N GLY A 6 -11.49 23.92 -4.11
CA GLY A 6 -10.18 23.90 -3.45
C GLY A 6 -9.89 22.59 -2.71
N ASP A 7 -10.88 22.00 -2.03
CA ASP A 7 -10.72 20.71 -1.31
C ASP A 7 -10.41 19.58 -2.29
N LEU A 8 -11.09 19.59 -3.44
CA LEU A 8 -10.89 18.59 -4.49
C LEU A 8 -9.52 18.76 -5.17
N GLN A 9 -9.07 19.99 -5.42
CA GLN A 9 -7.72 20.24 -5.95
C GLN A 9 -6.62 19.86 -4.97
N LEU A 10 -6.79 20.15 -3.69
CA LEU A 10 -5.83 19.77 -2.66
C LEU A 10 -5.75 18.24 -2.52
N ALA A 11 -6.90 17.57 -2.52
CA ALA A 11 -6.98 16.12 -2.55
C ALA A 11 -6.32 15.53 -3.81
N ALA A 12 -6.52 16.15 -4.98
CA ALA A 12 -5.87 15.77 -6.24
C ALA A 12 -4.35 15.88 -6.18
N ALA A 13 -3.85 17.00 -5.66
CA ALA A 13 -2.42 17.24 -5.51
C ALA A 13 -1.79 16.24 -4.53
N ALA A 14 -2.44 16.00 -3.39
CA ALA A 14 -1.98 15.03 -2.40
C ALA A 14 -2.02 13.60 -2.96
N ALA A 15 -3.08 13.22 -3.67
CA ALA A 15 -3.19 11.91 -4.31
C ALA A 15 -2.11 11.71 -5.38
N GLY A 16 -1.89 12.71 -6.24
CA GLY A 16 -0.84 12.68 -7.26
C GLY A 16 0.56 12.57 -6.64
N PHE A 17 0.83 13.28 -5.54
CA PHE A 17 2.09 13.19 -4.81
C PHE A 17 2.32 11.80 -4.20
N THR A 18 1.30 11.24 -3.54
CA THR A 18 1.35 9.89 -2.95
C THR A 18 1.55 8.82 -4.03
N LEU A 19 0.88 8.93 -5.18
CA LEU A 19 1.07 8.01 -6.31
C LEU A 19 2.47 8.12 -6.92
N GLY A 20 3.01 9.34 -7.02
CA GLY A 20 4.38 9.56 -7.48
C GLY A 20 5.41 8.87 -6.57
N PHE A 21 5.30 9.08 -5.25
CA PHE A 21 6.15 8.41 -4.28
C PHE A 21 5.93 6.90 -4.24
N GLY A 22 4.68 6.43 -4.33
CA GLY A 22 4.33 5.02 -4.38
C GLY A 22 5.00 4.31 -5.56
N THR A 23 5.01 4.95 -6.74
CA THR A 23 5.63 4.41 -7.96
C THR A 23 7.14 4.25 -7.81
N LEU A 24 7.83 5.20 -7.16
CA LEU A 24 9.27 5.08 -6.87
C LEU A 24 9.56 3.95 -5.88
N THR A 25 8.68 3.75 -4.90
CA THR A 25 8.76 2.64 -3.94
C THR A 25 8.58 1.30 -4.63
N VAL A 26 7.58 1.18 -5.51
CA VAL A 26 7.35 -0.02 -6.34
C VAL A 26 8.57 -0.29 -7.23
N TRP A 27 9.12 0.74 -7.87
CA TRP A 27 10.26 0.58 -8.77
C TRP A 27 11.52 0.10 -8.04
N ARG A 28 11.79 0.62 -6.84
CA ARG A 28 12.85 0.10 -5.96
C ARG A 28 12.58 -1.34 -5.53
N ALA A 29 11.34 -1.67 -5.14
CA ALA A 29 10.95 -3.03 -4.76
C ALA A 29 11.12 -4.02 -5.92
N VAL A 30 10.73 -3.65 -7.14
CA VAL A 30 10.90 -4.46 -8.36
C VAL A 30 12.39 -4.66 -8.67
N LYS A 31 13.20 -3.60 -8.61
CA LYS A 31 14.64 -3.70 -8.88
C LYS A 31 15.34 -4.58 -7.85
N GLN A 32 14.96 -4.49 -6.58
CA GLN A 32 15.51 -5.29 -5.48
C GLN A 32 15.03 -6.76 -5.50
N THR A 33 13.82 -7.00 -6.02
CA THR A 33 13.29 -8.34 -6.27
C THR A 33 14.01 -9.02 -7.42
N ARG A 34 14.22 -8.27 -8.52
CA ARG A 34 14.83 -8.78 -9.76
C ARG A 34 16.33 -9.05 -9.63
N GLN A 35 17.03 -8.40 -8.70
CA GLN A 35 18.44 -8.65 -8.41
C GLN A 35 18.70 -9.86 -7.50
N ASN A 36 17.68 -10.45 -6.86
CA ASN A 36 17.86 -11.54 -5.91
C ASN A 36 17.30 -12.88 -6.46
N LYS A 37 18.21 -13.76 -6.89
CA LYS A 37 17.93 -14.97 -7.68
C LYS A 37 17.58 -16.23 -6.85
N SER A 38 17.21 -16.13 -5.56
CA SER A 38 16.89 -17.29 -4.71
C SER A 38 15.41 -17.34 -4.25
N PRO A 39 14.67 -18.44 -4.53
CA PRO A 39 13.20 -18.52 -4.59
C PRO A 39 12.43 -18.77 -3.27
N HIS A 40 13.07 -18.92 -2.10
CA HIS A 40 12.34 -18.96 -0.81
C HIS A 40 11.71 -17.59 -0.42
N ARG A 41 11.94 -16.58 -1.25
CA ARG A 41 11.62 -15.15 -1.07
C ARG A 41 10.33 -14.74 -1.80
N SER A 42 9.60 -15.69 -2.39
CA SER A 42 8.39 -15.40 -3.17
C SER A 42 7.23 -14.91 -2.29
N ALA A 43 7.09 -15.43 -1.06
CA ALA A 43 6.07 -14.98 -0.12
C ALA A 43 6.26 -13.51 0.31
N PHE A 44 7.50 -13.10 0.61
CA PHE A 44 7.84 -11.72 0.99
C PHE A 44 7.59 -10.72 -0.16
N VAL A 45 7.93 -11.12 -1.39
CA VAL A 45 7.65 -10.31 -2.58
C VAL A 45 6.15 -10.20 -2.82
N TYR A 46 5.39 -11.29 -2.66
CA TYR A 46 3.94 -11.29 -2.78
C TYR A 46 3.27 -10.43 -1.69
N MET A 47 3.82 -10.43 -0.47
CA MET A 47 3.37 -9.60 0.66
C MET A 47 3.54 -8.09 0.37
N ILE A 48 4.69 -7.69 -0.15
CA ILE A 48 4.96 -6.28 -0.52
C ILE A 48 4.06 -5.84 -1.68
N TRP A 49 3.88 -6.70 -2.68
CA TRP A 49 2.94 -6.41 -3.77
C TRP A 49 1.51 -6.29 -3.26
N GLY A 50 1.12 -7.10 -2.28
CA GLY A 50 -0.18 -7.00 -1.60
C GLY A 50 -0.37 -5.69 -0.85
N GLU A 51 0.64 -5.23 -0.10
CA GLU A 51 0.62 -3.93 0.59
C GLU A 51 0.47 -2.77 -0.40
N ILE A 52 1.26 -2.77 -1.48
CA ILE A 52 1.19 -1.77 -2.55
C ILE A 52 -0.21 -1.77 -3.20
N LEU A 53 -0.76 -2.94 -3.50
CA LEU A 53 -2.07 -3.08 -4.13
C LEU A 53 -3.20 -2.62 -3.19
N ALA A 54 -3.11 -2.90 -1.89
CA ALA A 54 -4.08 -2.47 -0.89
C ALA A 54 -4.08 -0.93 -0.74
N ASN A 55 -2.90 -0.33 -0.64
CA ASN A 55 -2.77 1.13 -0.53
C ASN A 55 -3.28 1.84 -1.80
N LEU A 56 -3.02 1.26 -2.98
CA LEU A 56 -3.53 1.75 -4.26
C LEU A 56 -5.06 1.60 -4.35
N LEU A 57 -5.63 0.48 -3.90
CA LEU A 57 -7.08 0.25 -3.83
C LEU A 57 -7.77 1.26 -2.91
N ILE A 58 -7.23 1.51 -1.70
CA ILE A 58 -7.80 2.50 -0.77
C ILE A 58 -7.69 3.92 -1.36
N GLY A 59 -6.59 4.26 -2.03
CA GLY A 59 -6.43 5.53 -2.74
C GLY A 59 -7.46 5.72 -3.86
N ILE A 60 -7.69 4.69 -4.70
CA ILE A 60 -8.73 4.72 -5.75
C ILE A 60 -10.12 4.84 -5.14
N LEU A 61 -10.42 4.07 -4.09
CA LEU A 61 -11.71 4.11 -3.40
C LEU A 61 -11.96 5.49 -2.76
N GLY A 62 -10.94 6.10 -2.16
CA GLY A 62 -11.00 7.48 -1.65
C GLY A 62 -11.21 8.53 -2.75
N TRP A 63 -10.58 8.36 -3.91
CA TRP A 63 -10.78 9.23 -5.07
C TRP A 63 -12.20 9.14 -5.65
N LEU A 64 -12.74 7.93 -5.70
CA LEU A 64 -14.09 7.67 -6.18
C LEU A 64 -15.17 8.16 -5.20
N PHE A 65 -14.87 8.15 -3.90
CA PHE A 65 -15.67 8.77 -2.85
C PHE A 65 -15.72 10.30 -3.00
N LEU A 66 -14.58 10.95 -3.27
CA LEU A 66 -14.47 12.39 -3.51
C LEU A 66 -15.22 12.87 -4.76
N ASN A 67 -15.33 12.03 -5.80
CA ASN A 67 -16.10 12.34 -7.01
C ASN A 67 -17.63 12.19 -6.84
N GLY A 68 -18.11 11.74 -5.68
CA GLY A 68 -19.54 11.60 -5.41
C GLY A 68 -20.25 10.51 -6.22
N VAL A 69 -19.49 9.66 -6.94
CA VAL A 69 -20.02 8.54 -7.74
C VAL A 69 -20.43 7.37 -6.85
N LEU A 70 -19.76 7.19 -5.71
CA LEU A 70 -20.14 6.22 -4.69
C LEU A 70 -20.90 6.92 -3.56
N GLN A 71 -22.20 6.66 -3.46
CA GLN A 71 -22.94 6.93 -2.25
C GLN A 71 -22.31 6.13 -1.11
N ALA A 72 -22.13 6.74 0.07
CA ALA A 72 -21.51 6.14 1.25
C ALA A 72 -22.34 4.95 1.76
N ASP A 73 -22.28 3.83 1.06
CA ASP A 73 -22.96 2.62 1.44
C ASP A 73 -22.13 1.94 2.55
N PRO A 74 -22.75 1.48 3.65
CA PRO A 74 -22.05 0.80 4.73
C PRO A 74 -21.18 -0.38 4.24
N VAL A 75 -21.53 -1.01 3.11
CA VAL A 75 -20.72 -2.07 2.49
C VAL A 75 -19.38 -1.54 1.95
N VAL A 76 -19.36 -0.35 1.34
CA VAL A 76 -18.14 0.27 0.79
C VAL A 76 -17.20 0.67 1.92
N LEU A 77 -17.73 1.29 2.98
CA LEU A 77 -16.95 1.67 4.16
C LEU A 77 -16.37 0.45 4.87
N PHE A 78 -17.15 -0.63 4.97
CA PHE A 78 -16.67 -1.90 5.53
C PHE A 78 -15.54 -2.51 4.68
N PHE A 79 -15.65 -2.49 3.36
CA PHE A 79 -14.62 -3.01 2.46
C PHE A 79 -13.32 -2.20 2.53
N ILE A 80 -13.41 -0.87 2.62
CA ILE A 80 -12.25 0.02 2.83
C ILE A 80 -11.56 -0.30 4.16
N LEU A 81 -12.34 -0.42 5.25
CA LEU A 81 -11.80 -0.74 6.56
C LEU A 81 -11.15 -2.13 6.58
N PHE A 82 -11.77 -3.11 5.92
CA PHE A 82 -11.23 -4.46 5.77
C PHE A 82 -9.90 -4.44 5.00
N CYS A 83 -9.83 -3.69 3.90
CA CYS A 83 -8.60 -3.51 3.12
C CYS A 83 -7.50 -2.82 3.95
N TYR A 84 -7.87 -1.82 4.77
CA TYR A 84 -6.95 -1.13 5.68
C TYR A 84 -6.40 -2.05 6.76
N VAL A 85 -7.23 -2.87 7.41
CA VAL A 85 -6.78 -3.84 8.41
C VAL A 85 -5.82 -4.85 7.76
N PHE A 86 -6.12 -5.29 6.54
CA PHE A 86 -5.25 -6.20 5.79
C PHE A 86 -3.89 -5.55 5.46
N GLU A 87 -3.89 -4.29 5.03
CA GLU A 87 -2.69 -3.49 4.79
C GLU A 87 -1.80 -3.42 6.04
N VAL A 88 -2.38 -3.00 7.18
CA VAL A 88 -1.63 -2.85 8.45
C VAL A 88 -1.07 -4.20 8.93
N GLN A 89 -1.82 -5.30 8.76
CA GLN A 89 -1.34 -6.61 9.18
C GLN A 89 -0.26 -7.20 8.26
N LEU A 90 -0.37 -7.00 6.96
CA LEU A 90 0.70 -7.37 6.01
C LEU A 90 1.98 -6.58 6.30
N LEU A 91 1.86 -5.27 6.56
CA LEU A 91 3.00 -4.39 6.84
C LEU A 91 3.76 -4.85 8.10
N LEU A 92 3.05 -5.18 9.18
CA LEU A 92 3.66 -5.72 10.40
C LEU A 92 4.41 -7.04 10.15
N GLN A 93 3.82 -7.95 9.37
CA GLN A 93 4.43 -9.24 9.04
C GLN A 93 5.68 -9.08 8.16
N ILE A 94 5.69 -8.10 7.24
CA ILE A 94 6.85 -7.73 6.42
C ILE A 94 8.01 -7.22 7.30
N ILE A 95 7.73 -6.34 8.26
CA ILE A 95 8.75 -5.79 9.17
C ILE A 95 9.37 -6.90 10.04
N ILE A 96 8.53 -7.74 10.66
CA ILE A 96 8.99 -8.83 11.53
C ILE A 96 9.84 -9.83 10.73
N ASN A 97 9.37 -10.26 9.55
CA ASN A 97 10.09 -11.18 8.69
C ASN A 97 11.47 -10.62 8.26
N ARG A 98 11.56 -9.30 8.00
CA ARG A 98 12.84 -8.66 7.65
C ARG A 98 13.81 -8.57 8.83
N ILE A 99 13.32 -8.26 10.03
CA ILE A 99 14.15 -8.17 11.25
C ILE A 99 14.66 -9.55 11.65
N ALA A 100 13.80 -10.59 11.60
CA ALA A 100 14.19 -11.97 11.90
C ALA A 100 15.36 -12.44 11.03
N ILE A 101 15.27 -12.22 9.71
CA ILE A 101 16.35 -12.58 8.76
C ILE A 101 17.65 -11.81 9.04
N ILE A 102 17.57 -10.55 9.49
CA ILE A 102 18.76 -9.74 9.82
C ILE A 102 19.41 -10.24 11.12
N VAL A 103 18.62 -10.57 12.13
CA VAL A 103 19.11 -11.12 13.41
C VAL A 103 19.78 -12.47 13.19
N GLU A 104 19.14 -13.36 12.43
CA GLU A 104 19.69 -14.68 12.13
C GLU A 104 21.03 -14.60 11.40
N ARG A 105 21.14 -13.65 10.45
CA ARG A 105 22.43 -13.36 9.78
C ARG A 105 23.50 -12.76 10.71
N ARG A 106 23.14 -12.02 11.75
CA ARG A 106 24.12 -11.50 12.73
C ARG A 106 24.58 -12.57 13.73
N VAL A 107 23.72 -13.53 14.08
CA VAL A 107 24.08 -14.59 15.04
C VAL A 107 25.07 -15.60 14.43
N MET A 108 25.05 -15.78 13.10
CA MET A 108 25.95 -16.72 12.41
C MET A 108 27.31 -16.13 11.99
N ALA A 109 27.58 -14.85 12.24
CA ALA A 109 28.83 -14.15 11.87
C ALA A 109 29.64 -13.80 13.13
#